data_AF-A0A3D1SCP5-F1
#
_entry.id   AF-A0A3D1SCP5-F1
#
_cell.length_a   1.000
_cell.length_b   1.000
_cell.length_c   1.000
_cell.angle_alpha   90.00
_cell.angle_beta   90.00
_cell.angle_gamma   90.00
#
_symmetry.space_group_name_H-M   'P 1'
#
loop_
_entity.id
_entity.type
_entity.pdbx_description
1 polymer ?
#
loop_
_entity_poly.entity_id
_entity_poly.type
_entity_poly.pdbx_seq_one_letter_code
_entity_poly.pdbx_strand_id
1 'polypeptide(L)'
;FFASFPAGVKYGIRTLKGYVSQFKHIFTKEGASSLGGFGTIGNLFPAKWNWYSFWMMTAFLSVILAFMNILPIPGLDGGHVLFLLVEAISGRKPSDKFLEYAQIAGMFLLIGLVLYANGMDIVRAIFK
;
A
#
# COMPACT_ATOMS: atom_id res chain seq x y z
N PHE A 1 10.44 -3.62 33.93
CA PHE A 1 10.97 -2.65 32.96
C PHE A 1 11.87 -3.30 31.91
N PHE A 2 13.01 -3.92 32.24
CA PHE A 2 13.89 -4.49 31.21
C PHE A 2 13.30 -5.67 30.42
N ALA A 3 12.39 -6.45 31.01
CA ALA A 3 11.69 -7.53 30.31
C ALA A 3 10.67 -7.05 29.25
N SER A 4 10.23 -5.77 29.29
CA SER A 4 9.28 -5.26 28.30
C SER A 4 9.92 -4.95 26.96
N PHE A 5 11.25 -4.73 26.91
CA PHE A 5 11.98 -4.55 25.65
C PHE A 5 11.97 -5.81 24.77
N PRO A 6 12.43 -6.99 25.23
CA PRO A 6 12.39 -8.20 24.41
C PRO A 6 10.95 -8.65 24.10
N ALA A 7 10.01 -8.44 25.04
CA ALA A 7 8.59 -8.70 24.79
C ALA A 7 8.02 -7.79 23.69
N GLY A 8 8.36 -6.50 23.72
CA GLY A 8 7.97 -5.51 22.72
C GLY A 8 8.55 -5.81 21.33
N VAL A 9 9.83 -6.17 21.25
CA VAL A 9 10.47 -6.58 19.98
C VAL A 9 9.79 -7.84 19.42
N LYS A 10 9.55 -8.86 20.26
CA LYS A 10 8.86 -10.09 19.83
C LYS A 10 7.43 -9.81 19.36
N TYR A 11 6.73 -8.89 20.02
CA TYR A 11 5.40 -8.45 19.61
C TYR A 11 5.47 -7.72 18.26
N GLY A 12 6.36 -6.75 18.11
CA GLY A 12 6.57 -5.99 16.87
C GLY A 12 6.89 -6.89 15.67
N ILE A 13 7.82 -7.84 15.83
CA ILE A 13 8.17 -8.80 14.77
C ILE A 13 6.97 -9.66 14.38
N ARG A 14 6.17 -10.11 15.36
CA ARG A 14 4.96 -10.90 15.09
C ARG A 14 3.92 -10.10 14.34
N THR A 15 3.69 -8.86 14.75
CA THR A 15 2.75 -7.94 14.11
C THR A 15 3.19 -7.63 12.67
N LEU A 16 4.48 -7.34 12.46
CA LEU A 16 5.04 -7.13 11.12
C LEU A 16 4.85 -8.36 10.23
N LYS A 17 5.15 -9.56 10.75
CA LYS A 17 4.91 -10.81 10.02
C LYS A 17 3.44 -11.00 9.65
N GLY A 18 2.53 -10.62 10.55
CA GLY A 18 1.08 -10.60 10.30
C GLY A 18 0.73 -9.68 9.13
N TYR A 19 1.21 -8.45 9.15
CA TYR A 19 0.97 -7.48 8.07
C TYR A 19 1.55 -7.93 6.73
N VAL A 20 2.76 -8.52 6.71
CA VAL A 20 3.34 -9.09 5.48
C VAL A 20 2.47 -10.23 4.94
N SER A 21 1.92 -11.08 5.81
CA SER A 21 1.02 -12.17 5.41
C SER A 21 -0.31 -11.64 4.85
N GLN A 22 -0.87 -10.60 5.48
CA GLN A 22 -2.07 -9.93 4.99
C GLN A 22 -1.83 -9.27 3.63
N PHE A 23 -0.69 -8.62 3.45
CA PHE A 23 -0.29 -8.05 2.16
C PHE A 23 -0.25 -9.12 1.05
N LYS A 24 0.31 -10.30 1.31
CA LYS A 24 0.26 -11.42 0.35
C LYS A 24 -1.17 -11.84 0.00
N HIS A 25 -2.10 -11.78 0.96
CA HIS A 25 -3.49 -12.11 0.73
C HIS A 25 -4.20 -11.08 -0.17
N ILE A 26 -3.77 -9.82 -0.18
CA ILE A 26 -4.32 -8.78 -1.06
C ILE A 26 -4.18 -9.15 -2.55
N PHE A 27 -3.12 -9.87 -2.93
CA PHE A 27 -2.92 -10.34 -4.31
C PHE A 27 -3.82 -11.53 -4.70
N THR A 28 -4.64 -12.03 -3.78
CA THR A 28 -5.63 -13.07 -4.07
C THR A 28 -6.96 -12.44 -4.52
N LYS A 29 -7.81 -13.20 -5.22
CA LYS A 29 -9.13 -12.71 -5.69
C LYS A 29 -10.02 -12.19 -4.55
N GLU A 30 -9.94 -12.85 -3.40
CA GLU A 30 -10.68 -12.47 -2.19
C GLU A 30 -10.14 -11.18 -1.58
N GLY A 31 -8.81 -11.07 -1.45
CA GLY A 31 -8.14 -9.86 -0.97
C GLY A 31 -8.36 -8.65 -1.88
N ALA A 32 -8.28 -8.83 -3.21
CA ALA A 32 -8.53 -7.77 -4.17
C ALA A 32 -9.97 -7.24 -4.11
N SER A 33 -10.95 -8.11 -3.80
CA SER A 33 -12.36 -7.73 -3.63
C SER A 33 -12.65 -7.07 -2.27
N SER A 34 -11.73 -7.22 -1.31
CA SER A 34 -11.76 -6.57 0.01
C SER A 34 -11.08 -5.18 0.00
N LEU A 35 -10.28 -4.88 -1.02
CA LEU A 35 -9.74 -3.56 -1.28
C LEU A 35 -10.85 -2.63 -1.81
N GLY A 36 -11.55 -1.98 -0.89
CA GLY A 36 -12.37 -0.83 -1.25
C GLY A 36 -11.56 0.47 -1.25
N GLY A 37 -12.18 1.53 -1.73
CA GLY A 37 -11.61 2.88 -1.71
C GLY A 37 -11.61 3.50 -0.30
N PHE A 38 -11.64 4.84 -0.26
CA PHE A 38 -11.57 5.58 1.00
C PHE A 38 -12.74 5.27 1.95
N GLY A 39 -13.92 4.92 1.43
CA GLY A 39 -15.09 4.58 2.24
C GLY A 39 -14.92 3.27 2.99
N THR A 40 -14.33 2.27 2.35
CA THR A 40 -14.03 0.99 3.01
C THR A 40 -12.96 1.15 4.10
N ILE A 41 -11.94 2.00 3.90
CA ILE A 41 -10.96 2.35 4.93
C ILE A 41 -11.63 3.07 6.11
N GLY A 42 -12.55 3.99 5.85
CA GLY A 42 -13.32 4.69 6.89
C GLY A 42 -14.14 3.74 7.78
N ASN A 43 -14.74 2.70 7.18
CA ASN A 43 -15.53 1.69 7.91
C ASN A 43 -14.69 0.77 8.80
N LEU A 44 -13.35 0.79 8.71
CA LEU A 44 -12.48 0.04 9.60
C LEU A 44 -12.31 0.72 10.97
N PHE A 45 -12.63 2.01 11.08
CA PHE A 45 -12.54 2.73 12.33
C PHE A 45 -13.77 2.46 13.22
N PRO A 46 -13.57 2.20 14.53
CA PRO A 46 -14.69 1.98 15.44
C PRO A 46 -15.53 3.26 15.60
N ALA A 47 -16.85 3.09 15.77
CA ALA A 47 -17.80 4.20 15.97
C ALA A 47 -17.53 5.05 17.23
N LYS A 48 -16.77 4.50 18.19
CA LYS A 48 -16.29 5.22 19.37
C LYS A 48 -14.77 5.31 19.34
N TRP A 49 -14.26 6.45 19.81
CA TRP A 49 -12.82 6.68 19.89
C TRP A 49 -12.11 5.62 20.72
N ASN A 50 -11.08 5.00 20.14
CA ASN A 50 -10.24 4.03 20.80
C ASN A 50 -8.78 4.25 20.40
N TRP A 51 -7.96 4.69 21.37
CA TRP A 51 -6.53 4.97 21.15
C TRP A 51 -5.76 3.75 20.65
N TYR A 52 -6.05 2.57 21.20
CA TYR A 52 -5.37 1.35 20.80
C TYR A 52 -5.69 0.98 19.35
N SER A 53 -6.97 1.02 18.96
CA SER A 53 -7.40 0.77 17.58
C SER A 53 -6.84 1.81 16.60
N PHE A 54 -6.78 3.08 17.01
CA PHE A 54 -6.17 4.14 16.22
C PHE A 54 -4.71 3.82 15.88
N TRP A 55 -3.87 3.58 16.89
CA TRP A 55 -2.45 3.28 16.66
C TRP A 55 -2.24 1.98 15.87
N MET A 56 -3.06 0.96 16.10
CA MET A 56 -3.02 -0.28 15.32
C MET A 56 -3.41 -0.05 13.86
N MET A 57 -4.40 0.79 13.58
CA MET A 57 -4.80 1.15 12.22
C MET A 57 -3.75 2.00 11.53
N THR A 58 -3.18 2.99 12.23
CA THR A 58 -2.09 3.81 11.71
C THR A 58 -0.88 2.93 11.37
N ALA A 59 -0.48 2.01 12.27
CA ALA A 59 0.61 1.07 11.99
C ALA A 59 0.32 0.19 10.77
N PHE A 60 -0.91 -0.32 10.64
CA PHE A 60 -1.33 -1.11 9.49
C PHE A 60 -1.26 -0.30 8.18
N LEU A 61 -1.83 0.91 8.15
CA LEU A 61 -1.80 1.80 6.98
C LEU A 61 -0.36 2.22 6.62
N SER A 62 0.48 2.53 7.61
CA SER A 62 1.89 2.87 7.39
C SER A 62 2.66 1.72 6.74
N VAL A 63 2.40 0.47 7.15
CA VAL A 63 3.04 -0.70 6.54
C VAL A 63 2.54 -0.92 5.12
N ILE A 64 1.24 -0.75 4.85
CA ILE A 64 0.71 -0.79 3.48
C ILE A 64 1.38 0.27 2.60
N LEU A 65 1.49 1.51 3.07
CA LEU A 65 2.15 2.60 2.34
C LEU A 65 3.62 2.29 2.08
N ALA A 66 4.33 1.73 3.06
CA ALA A 66 5.72 1.31 2.89
C ALA A 66 5.86 0.24 1.79
N PHE A 67 4.97 -0.76 1.75
CA PHE A 67 4.96 -1.75 0.67
C PHE A 67 4.60 -1.14 -0.68
N MET A 68 3.58 -0.28 -0.74
CA MET A 68 3.14 0.39 -1.97
C MET A 68 4.27 1.25 -2.56
N ASN A 69 5.04 1.95 -1.71
CA ASN A 69 6.19 2.74 -2.16
C ASN A 69 7.36 1.89 -2.64
N ILE A 70 7.44 0.60 -2.30
CA ILE A 70 8.47 -0.31 -2.82
C ILE A 70 8.04 -0.93 -4.17
N LEU A 71 6.75 -0.91 -4.50
CA LEU A 71 6.27 -1.48 -5.76
C LEU A 71 6.85 -0.73 -6.98
N PRO A 72 7.16 -1.44 -8.07
CA PRO A 72 7.74 -0.87 -9.29
C PRO A 72 6.67 -0.14 -10.12
N ILE A 73 6.01 0.86 -9.54
CA ILE A 73 4.99 1.67 -10.19
C ILE A 73 5.62 3.03 -10.53
N PRO A 74 5.66 3.43 -11.81
CA PRO A 74 6.11 4.76 -12.21
C PRO A 74 5.26 5.83 -11.52
N GLY A 75 5.90 6.86 -10.97
CA GLY A 75 5.25 7.87 -10.12
C GLY A 75 5.42 7.67 -8.61
N LEU A 76 5.81 6.47 -8.16
CA LEU A 76 6.18 6.18 -6.77
C LEU A 76 7.69 5.98 -6.61
N ASP A 77 8.18 6.00 -5.36
CA ASP A 77 9.59 5.83 -5.01
C ASP A 77 10.18 4.54 -5.60
N GLY A 78 9.44 3.43 -5.55
CA GLY A 78 9.85 2.13 -6.05
C GLY A 78 9.99 2.05 -7.58
N GLY A 79 9.24 2.87 -8.32
CA GLY A 79 9.42 3.02 -9.77
C GLY A 79 10.76 3.65 -10.12
N HIS A 80 11.21 4.63 -9.32
CA HIS A 80 12.51 5.27 -9.50
C HIS A 80 13.64 4.30 -9.15
N VAL A 81 13.49 3.55 -8.06
CA VAL A 81 14.42 2.48 -7.68
C VAL A 81 14.53 1.43 -8.79
N LEU A 82 13.41 1.04 -9.42
CA LEU A 82 13.44 0.11 -10.56
C LEU A 82 14.25 0.66 -11.73
N PHE A 83 14.06 1.92 -12.11
CA PHE A 83 14.83 2.54 -13.20
C PHE A 83 16.32 2.57 -12.90
N LEU A 84 16.70 2.90 -11.65
CA LEU A 84 18.08 2.87 -11.21
C LEU A 84 18.66 1.45 -11.19
N LEU A 85 17.89 0.43 -10.78
CA LEU A 85 18.33 -0.96 -10.84
C LEU A 85 18.53 -1.45 -12.28
N VAL A 86 17.62 -1.08 -13.19
CA VAL A 86 17.75 -1.39 -14.62
C VAL A 86 18.97 -0.69 -15.21
N GLU A 87 19.22 0.57 -14.85
CA GLU A 87 20.42 1.30 -15.25
C GLU A 87 21.69 0.63 -14.72
N ALA A 88 21.72 0.24 -13.44
CA ALA A 88 22.85 -0.43 -12.81
C ALA A 88 23.17 -1.79 -13.46
N ILE A 89 22.16 -2.55 -13.89
CA ILE A 89 22.33 -3.85 -14.57
C ILE A 89 22.71 -3.66 -16.04
N SER A 90 22.05 -2.73 -16.75
CA SER A 90 22.25 -2.54 -18.19
C SER A 90 23.44 -1.65 -18.55
N GLY A 91 23.98 -0.91 -17.58
CA GLY A 91 25.06 0.06 -17.77
C GLY A 91 24.70 1.24 -18.67
N ARG A 92 23.42 1.41 -19.01
CA ARG A 92 22.91 2.44 -19.91
C ARG A 92 21.76 3.18 -19.26
N LYS A 93 21.85 4.51 -19.22
CA LYS A 93 20.76 5.36 -18.75
C LYS A 93 19.53 5.16 -19.64
N PRO A 94 18.35 4.83 -19.09
CA PRO A 94 17.10 4.88 -19.82
C PRO A 94 16.91 6.25 -20.47
N SER A 95 16.36 6.32 -21.68
CA SER A 95 16.17 7.60 -22.35
C SER A 95 15.20 8.49 -21.56
N ASP A 96 15.47 9.79 -21.52
CA ASP A 96 14.63 10.73 -20.75
C ASP A 96 13.17 10.71 -21.23
N LYS A 97 12.95 10.48 -22.54
CA LYS A 97 11.62 10.27 -23.12
C LYS A 97 10.92 9.02 -22.57
N PHE A 98 11.65 7.90 -22.41
CA PHE A 98 11.07 6.67 -21.84
C PHE A 98 10.65 6.89 -20.39
N LEU A 99 11.47 7.58 -19.60
CA LEU A 99 11.14 7.93 -18.21
C LEU A 99 9.90 8.82 -18.13
N GLU A 100 9.81 9.83 -19.00
CA GLU A 100 8.65 10.72 -19.08
C GLU A 100 7.36 9.95 -19.45
N TYR A 101 7.41 9.12 -20.49
CA TYR A 101 6.25 8.29 -20.86
C TYR A 101 5.86 7.29 -19.78
N ALA A 102 6.83 6.65 -19.13
CA ALA A 102 6.56 5.73 -18.03
C ALA A 102 5.90 6.45 -16.86
N GLN A 103 6.39 7.64 -16.49
CA GLN A 103 5.81 8.47 -15.43
C GLN A 103 4.37 8.89 -15.76
N ILE A 104 4.12 9.36 -16.97
CA ILE A 104 2.78 9.77 -17.41
C ILE A 104 1.83 8.56 -17.40
N ALA A 105 2.25 7.42 -17.96
CA ALA A 105 1.46 6.20 -17.96
C ALA A 105 1.15 5.71 -16.54
N GLY A 106 2.14 5.75 -15.64
CA GLY A 106 1.96 5.43 -14.22
C GLY A 106 0.98 6.36 -13.52
N MET A 107 1.05 7.67 -13.78
CA MET A 107 0.12 8.65 -13.24
C MET A 107 -1.32 8.39 -13.70
N PHE A 108 -1.53 8.15 -15.00
CA PHE A 108 -2.85 7.79 -15.52
C PHE A 108 -3.39 6.49 -14.92
N LEU A 109 -2.54 5.47 -14.76
CA LEU A 109 -2.91 4.21 -14.11
C LEU A 109 -3.32 4.44 -12.66
N LEU A 110 -2.54 5.21 -11.89
CA LEU A 110 -2.83 5.50 -10.49
C LEU A 110 -4.14 6.26 -10.33
N ILE A 111 -4.36 7.32 -11.11
CA ILE A 111 -5.61 8.08 -11.10
C ILE A 111 -6.78 7.17 -11.47
N GLY A 112 -6.63 6.34 -12.52
CA GLY A 112 -7.64 5.36 -12.92
C GLY A 112 -7.99 4.38 -11.81
N LEU A 113 -6.99 3.86 -11.10
CA LEU A 113 -7.17 2.95 -9.97
C LEU A 113 -7.91 3.61 -8.80
N VAL A 114 -7.55 4.86 -8.46
CA VAL A 114 -8.23 5.63 -7.40
C VAL A 114 -9.70 5.86 -7.78
N LEU A 115 -9.96 6.29 -9.01
CA LEU A 115 -11.33 6.51 -9.50
C LEU A 115 -12.13 5.20 -9.51
N TYR A 116 -11.52 4.10 -9.94
CA TYR A 116 -12.15 2.77 -9.93
C TYR A 116 -12.50 2.31 -8.51
N ALA A 117 -11.55 2.39 -7.56
CA ALA A 117 -11.77 1.99 -6.18
C ALA A 117 -12.86 2.82 -5.48
N ASN A 118 -12.86 4.14 -5.71
CA ASN A 118 -13.92 5.01 -5.19
C ASN A 118 -15.27 4.79 -5.88
N GLY A 119 -15.27 4.52 -7.18
CA GLY A 119 -16.48 4.15 -7.92
C GLY A 119 -17.10 2.86 -7.38
N MET A 120 -16.28 1.84 -7.09
CA MET A 120 -16.74 0.60 -6.46
C MET A 120 -17.33 0.85 -5.07
N ASP A 121 -16.73 1.73 -4.26
CA ASP A 121 -17.29 2.13 -2.96
C ASP A 121 -18.66 2.80 -3.12
N ILE A 122 -18.84 3.69 -4.10
CA ILE A 122 -20.13 4.36 -4.39
C ILE A 122 -21.19 3.34 -4.83
N VAL A 123 -20.85 2.45 -5.76
CA VAL A 123 -21.75 1.38 -6.20
C VAL A 123 -22.14 0.50 -5.02
N ARG A 124 -21.17 0.09 -4.20
CA ARG A 124 -21.45 -0.69 -2.99
C ARG A 124 -22.27 0.08 -1.96
N ALA A 125 -22.23 1.42 -1.92
CA ALA A 125 -23.06 2.22 -1.02
C ALA A 125 -24.49 2.40 -1.52
N ILE A 126 -24.71 2.47 -2.84
CA ILE A 126 -26.03 2.69 -3.47
C ILE A 126 -26.81 1.37 -3.63
N PHE A 127 -26.12 0.26 -3.95
CA PHE A 127 -26.74 -1.05 -4.19
C PHE A 127 -26.78 -1.96 -2.94
N LYS A 128 -26.56 -1.40 -1.75
CA LYS A 128 -26.68 -2.13 -0.47
C LYS A 128 -28.03 -1.90 0.17
#